data_AF-A0A6P6PEY0-F1
#
_entry.id   AF-A0A6P6PEY0-F1
#
_cell.length_a   1.000
_cell.length_b   1.000
_cell.length_c   1.000
_cell.angle_alpha   90.00
_cell.angle_beta   90.00
_cell.angle_gamma   90.00
#
_symmetry.space_group_name_H-M   'P 1'
#
loop_
_entity.id
_entity.type
_entity.pdbx_description
1 polymer ?
#
loop_
_entity_poly.entity_id
_entity_poly.type
_entity_poly.pdbx_seq_one_letter_code
_entity_poly.pdbx_strand_id
1 'polypeptide(L)'
;MNARVCCSLIAVLLCLSVCLSTKDAQKCAIEKPGSCPKPTGVGLCAEMCSGDGSCPNNQKCCSNGCGHQCMDPYQAVKPGSCPKPVGAGLCVEKCSGDGSCPNNQKCCSNGCGHQCMAPCTGGMLC
;
A
#
# COMPACT_ATOMS: atom_id res chain seq x y z
N MET A 1 33.94 28.97 24.91
CA MET A 1 35.12 28.08 24.84
C MET A 1 35.25 27.59 23.41
N ASN A 2 36.13 28.22 22.64
CA ASN A 2 36.57 27.74 21.33
C ASN A 2 37.47 26.52 21.56
N ALA A 3 37.18 25.38 20.94
CA ALA A 3 38.12 24.27 20.90
C ALA A 3 38.03 23.59 19.53
N ARG A 4 38.73 24.21 18.57
CA ARG A 4 39.55 23.56 17.53
C ARG A 4 39.10 22.12 17.23
N VAL A 5 38.17 21.97 16.30
CA VAL A 5 38.00 20.69 15.62
C VAL A 5 39.29 20.47 14.83
N CYS A 6 40.24 19.77 15.44
CA CYS A 6 41.50 19.41 14.81
C CYS A 6 41.17 18.63 13.53
N CYS A 7 41.44 19.25 12.37
CA CYS A 7 41.40 18.64 11.05
C CYS A 7 42.47 17.53 10.93
N SER A 8 42.31 16.43 11.64
CA SER A 8 43.09 15.23 11.42
C SER A 8 42.45 14.40 10.31
N LEU A 9 43.25 13.95 9.33
CA LEU A 9 42.84 13.03 8.26
C LEU A 9 42.11 11.79 8.82
N ILE A 10 42.44 11.40 10.06
CA ILE A 10 41.81 10.33 10.82
C ILE A 10 40.33 10.65 11.12
N ALA A 11 39.99 11.89 11.50
CA ALA A 11 38.59 12.30 11.70
C ALA A 11 37.81 12.27 10.38
N VAL A 12 38.43 12.70 9.28
CA VAL A 12 37.81 12.64 7.94
C VAL A 12 37.58 11.19 7.48
N LEU A 13 38.55 10.30 7.70
CA LEU A 13 38.46 8.87 7.39
C LEU A 13 37.42 8.14 8.26
N LEU A 14 37.35 8.48 9.56
CA LEU A 14 36.34 7.94 10.46
C LEU A 14 34.94 8.41 10.02
N CYS A 15 34.76 9.68 9.68
CA CYS A 15 33.51 10.18 9.12
C CYS A 15 33.14 9.48 7.80
N LEU A 16 34.09 9.33 6.87
CA LEU A 16 33.87 8.60 5.60
C LEU A 16 33.50 7.13 5.84
N SER A 17 34.13 6.46 6.80
CA SER A 17 33.83 5.06 7.14
C SER A 17 32.46 4.89 7.82
N VAL A 18 32.04 5.86 8.64
CA VAL A 18 30.68 5.91 9.20
C VAL A 18 29.66 6.14 8.08
N CYS A 19 29.92 7.07 7.15
CA CYS A 19 29.03 7.33 6.01
C CYS A 19 29.00 6.19 4.96
N LEU A 20 30.08 5.42 4.79
CA LEU A 20 30.11 4.24 3.91
C LEU A 20 29.38 3.04 4.53
N SER A 21 29.40 2.95 5.86
CA SER A 21 28.76 1.88 6.63
C SER A 21 27.26 2.13 6.79
N THR A 22 26.83 3.39 6.81
CA THR A 22 25.44 3.76 6.55
C THR A 22 25.18 3.67 5.04
N LYS A 23 25.22 2.45 4.49
CA LYS A 23 24.18 2.07 3.55
C LYS A 23 22.88 2.05 4.34
N ASP A 24 22.41 3.24 4.67
CA ASP A 24 21.07 3.46 5.15
C ASP A 24 20.19 3.24 3.91
N ALA A 25 20.08 1.97 3.52
CA ALA A 25 18.88 1.44 2.96
C ALA A 25 17.82 1.38 4.07
N GLN A 26 17.63 2.47 4.82
CA GLN A 26 16.29 2.91 5.10
C GLN A 26 15.71 3.31 3.73
N LYS A 27 15.38 2.27 2.98
CA LYS A 27 14.40 2.32 1.94
C LYS A 27 13.17 2.84 2.66
N CYS A 28 12.93 4.15 2.57
CA CYS A 28 11.58 4.67 2.68
C CYS A 28 10.79 3.80 1.71
N ALA A 29 10.05 2.83 2.23
CA ALA A 29 9.04 2.15 1.46
C ALA A 29 8.06 3.27 1.10
N ILE A 30 8.22 3.83 -0.09
CA ILE A 30 7.31 4.83 -0.62
C ILE A 30 6.00 4.08 -0.83
N GLU A 31 5.14 4.06 0.19
CA GLU A 31 3.82 3.45 0.11
C GLU A 31 2.92 4.35 -0.73
N LYS A 32 2.56 3.87 -1.93
CA LYS A 32 1.66 4.61 -2.81
C LYS A 32 0.20 4.33 -2.44
N PRO A 33 -0.69 5.31 -2.59
CA PRO A 33 -2.10 5.15 -2.23
C PRO A 33 -2.77 4.07 -3.09
N GLY A 34 -3.80 3.45 -2.51
CA GLY A 34 -4.53 2.36 -3.15
C GLY A 34 -4.12 0.97 -2.65
N SER A 35 -4.76 -0.04 -3.21
CA SER A 35 -4.57 -1.44 -2.82
C SER A 35 -4.24 -2.29 -4.05
N CYS A 36 -3.45 -3.35 -3.85
CA CYS A 36 -3.15 -4.30 -4.91
C CYS A 36 -4.39 -5.15 -5.26
N PRO A 37 -4.59 -5.48 -6.54
CA PRO A 37 -5.58 -6.48 -6.92
C PRO A 37 -5.19 -7.85 -6.34
N LYS A 38 -6.21 -8.65 -6.00
CA LYS A 38 -5.98 -10.03 -5.57
C LYS A 38 -5.57 -10.87 -6.79
N PRO A 39 -4.45 -11.63 -6.74
CA PRO A 39 -4.05 -12.48 -7.84
C PRO A 39 -5.11 -13.58 -8.06
N THR A 40 -5.52 -13.77 -9.31
CA THR A 40 -6.50 -14.80 -9.73
C THR A 40 -5.85 -16.13 -10.09
N GLY A 41 -4.52 -16.20 -10.11
CA GLY A 41 -3.73 -17.37 -10.45
C GLY A 41 -2.26 -17.16 -10.10
N VAL A 42 -1.40 -18.02 -10.63
CA VAL A 42 0.05 -17.95 -10.46
C VAL A 42 0.65 -17.26 -11.69
N GLY A 43 1.17 -16.05 -11.49
CA GLY A 43 1.90 -15.31 -12.52
C GLY A 43 3.34 -15.78 -12.69
N LEU A 44 4.13 -15.00 -13.44
CA LEU A 44 5.56 -15.25 -13.60
C LEU A 44 6.28 -15.11 -12.26
N CYS A 45 7.08 -16.11 -11.90
CA CYS A 45 7.95 -16.13 -10.72
C CYS A 45 9.19 -15.25 -10.92
N ALA A 46 8.96 -13.94 -11.06
CA ALA A 46 10.00 -12.94 -11.25
C ALA A 46 9.73 -11.70 -10.39
N GLU A 47 10.78 -11.17 -9.79
CA GLU A 47 10.75 -9.95 -8.98
C GLU A 47 11.01 -8.73 -9.86
N MET A 48 9.97 -8.24 -10.54
CA MET A 48 10.09 -7.09 -11.45
C MET A 48 10.10 -5.75 -10.70
N CYS A 49 9.70 -5.75 -9.42
CA CYS A 49 9.75 -4.60 -8.53
C CYS A 49 10.02 -5.08 -7.11
N SER A 50 10.61 -4.22 -6.27
CA SER A 50 10.93 -4.56 -4.86
C SER A 50 10.09 -3.77 -3.85
N GLY A 51 9.13 -2.98 -4.34
CA GLY A 51 8.29 -2.08 -3.57
C GLY A 51 7.70 -0.99 -4.46
N ASP A 52 6.69 -0.30 -3.95
CA ASP A 52 5.93 0.72 -4.70
C ASP A 52 6.80 1.83 -5.31
N GLY A 53 7.85 2.25 -4.61
CA GLY A 53 8.82 3.24 -5.11
C GLY A 53 9.61 2.78 -6.34
N SER A 54 9.66 1.47 -6.63
CA SER A 54 10.28 0.94 -7.86
C SER A 54 9.37 1.10 -9.09
N CYS A 55 8.09 1.36 -8.88
CA CYS A 55 7.09 1.43 -9.95
C CYS A 55 6.84 2.87 -10.40
N PRO A 56 6.63 3.11 -11.71
CA PRO A 56 6.36 4.45 -12.23
C PRO A 56 4.99 4.96 -11.75
N ASN A 57 4.82 6.28 -11.77
CA ASN A 57 3.54 6.94 -11.47
C ASN A 57 2.91 6.43 -10.15
N ASN A 58 1.60 6.16 -10.16
CA ASN A 58 0.83 5.67 -9.02
C ASN A 58 0.81 4.14 -8.89
N GLN A 59 1.55 3.40 -9.73
CA GLN A 59 1.47 1.93 -9.77
C GLN A 59 2.06 1.28 -8.54
N LYS A 60 1.36 0.32 -7.93
CA LYS A 60 1.89 -0.41 -6.76
C LYS A 60 2.68 -1.64 -7.19
N CYS A 61 3.64 -2.03 -6.37
CA CYS A 61 4.37 -3.29 -6.56
C CYS A 61 3.55 -4.42 -5.92
N CYS A 62 2.88 -5.18 -6.75
CA CYS A 62 1.87 -6.15 -6.31
C CYS A 62 2.30 -7.58 -6.60
N SER A 63 1.95 -8.49 -5.68
CA SER A 63 2.13 -9.92 -5.91
C SER A 63 1.22 -10.39 -7.05
N ASN A 64 1.80 -11.11 -8.00
CA ASN A 64 1.06 -11.76 -9.08
C ASN A 64 0.76 -13.25 -8.77
N GLY A 65 0.91 -13.66 -7.51
CA GLY A 65 0.74 -15.06 -7.08
C GLY A 65 2.03 -15.91 -7.11
N CYS A 66 3.13 -15.41 -7.68
CA CYS A 66 4.46 -16.01 -7.51
C CYS A 66 5.55 -14.97 -7.22
N GLY A 67 5.69 -13.99 -8.12
CA GLY A 67 6.61 -12.86 -7.96
C GLY A 67 5.87 -11.54 -7.76
N HIS A 68 6.53 -10.44 -8.13
CA HIS A 68 6.00 -9.09 -7.99
C HIS A 68 6.13 -8.30 -9.30
N GLN A 69 5.10 -7.51 -9.60
CA GLN A 69 5.09 -6.62 -10.75
C GLN A 69 4.34 -5.33 -10.45
N CYS A 70 4.65 -4.27 -11.20
CA CYS A 70 3.93 -3.01 -11.11
C CYS A 70 2.52 -3.17 -11.69
N MET A 71 1.51 -2.81 -10.90
CA MET A 71 0.10 -2.86 -11.29
C MET A 71 -0.58 -1.54 -10.92
N ASP A 72 -1.60 -1.17 -11.68
CA ASP A 72 -2.44 -0.03 -11.31
C ASP A 72 -3.19 -0.37 -10.01
N PRO A 73 -3.18 0.54 -9.01
CA PRO A 73 -3.83 0.28 -7.76
C PRO A 73 -5.34 0.39 -7.90
N TYR A 74 -6.07 -0.43 -7.14
CA TYR A 74 -7.45 -0.12 -6.84
C TYR A 74 -7.52 1.06 -5.85
N GLN A 75 -8.43 2.00 -6.09
CA GLN A 75 -8.60 3.15 -5.19
C GLN A 75 -8.93 2.68 -3.78
N ALA A 76 -8.09 3.03 -2.81
CA ALA A 76 -8.24 2.59 -1.41
C ALA A 76 -9.52 3.13 -0.77
N VAL A 77 -9.95 4.32 -1.18
CA VAL A 77 -11.19 4.97 -0.73
C VAL A 77 -11.98 5.35 -1.97
N LYS A 78 -13.15 4.75 -2.15
CA LYS A 78 -14.06 5.10 -3.25
C LYS A 78 -15.11 6.11 -2.79
N PRO A 79 -15.61 6.99 -3.67
CA PRO A 79 -16.64 7.96 -3.34
C PRO A 79 -17.94 7.34 -2.80
N GLY A 80 -18.66 8.10 -1.98
CA GLY A 80 -19.92 7.69 -1.35
C GLY A 80 -19.74 7.00 -0.01
N SER A 81 -20.86 6.66 0.63
CA SER A 81 -20.90 6.07 1.98
C SER A 81 -21.46 4.65 1.96
N CYS A 82 -21.10 3.85 2.96
CA CYS A 82 -21.70 2.52 3.13
C CYS A 82 -23.17 2.63 3.60
N PRO A 83 -24.07 1.75 3.10
CA PRO A 83 -25.40 1.64 3.67
C PRO A 83 -25.32 1.14 5.12
N LYS A 84 -26.29 1.54 5.95
CA LYS A 84 -26.38 1.02 7.33
C LYS A 84 -26.83 -0.45 7.29
N PRO A 85 -26.17 -1.35 8.02
CA PRO A 85 -26.63 -2.72 8.13
C PRO A 85 -27.96 -2.78 8.91
N VAL A 86 -28.94 -3.53 8.40
CA VAL A 86 -30.26 -3.72 9.04
C VAL A 86 -30.25 -4.92 10.03
N GLY A 87 -29.10 -5.57 10.18
CA GLY A 87 -28.87 -6.70 11.08
C GLY A 87 -27.47 -7.28 10.90
N ALA A 88 -27.18 -8.40 11.55
CA ALA A 88 -25.94 -9.13 11.33
C ALA A 88 -26.07 -10.08 10.13
N GLY A 89 -25.32 -9.80 9.07
CA GLY A 89 -25.11 -10.71 7.96
C GLY A 89 -24.14 -11.83 8.31
N LEU A 90 -23.69 -12.56 7.28
CA LEU A 90 -22.68 -13.60 7.45
C LEU A 90 -21.35 -12.99 7.93
N CYS A 91 -20.77 -13.61 8.96
CA CYS A 91 -19.48 -13.26 9.55
C CYS A 91 -18.31 -13.73 8.66
N VAL A 92 -18.24 -13.19 7.43
CA VAL A 92 -17.23 -13.53 6.44
C VAL A 92 -16.63 -12.26 5.87
N GLU A 93 -15.31 -12.21 5.82
CA GLU A 93 -14.53 -11.12 5.21
C GLU A 93 -14.41 -11.33 3.70
N LYS A 94 -15.40 -10.87 2.94
CA LYS A 94 -15.37 -10.96 1.47
C LYS A 94 -14.47 -9.90 0.82
N CYS A 95 -14.15 -8.83 1.55
CA CYS A 95 -13.29 -7.75 1.12
C CYS A 95 -12.57 -7.15 2.35
N SER A 96 -11.42 -6.51 2.14
CA SER A 96 -10.64 -5.86 3.21
C SER A 96 -10.55 -4.32 3.06
N GLY A 97 -11.17 -3.77 2.03
CA GLY A 97 -11.21 -2.33 1.74
C GLY A 97 -11.88 -2.05 0.39
N ASP A 98 -12.26 -0.80 0.12
CA ASP A 98 -13.00 -0.43 -1.11
C ASP A 98 -12.29 -0.87 -2.38
N GLY A 99 -10.95 -0.79 -2.37
CA GLY A 99 -10.13 -1.23 -3.48
C GLY A 99 -10.33 -2.72 -3.82
N SER A 100 -10.62 -3.57 -2.84
CA SER A 100 -10.88 -5.01 -3.10
C SER A 100 -12.17 -5.26 -3.89
N CYS A 101 -13.05 -4.27 -3.97
CA CYS A 101 -14.33 -4.40 -4.62
C CYS A 101 -14.25 -3.97 -6.10
N PRO A 102 -15.03 -4.58 -7.00
CA PRO A 102 -15.07 -4.15 -8.39
C PRO A 102 -15.77 -2.80 -8.54
N ASN A 103 -15.49 -2.09 -9.64
CA ASN A 103 -16.18 -0.85 -10.03
C ASN A 103 -16.17 0.20 -8.90
N ASN A 104 -17.31 0.87 -8.66
CA ASN A 104 -17.51 1.85 -7.61
C ASN A 104 -17.98 1.23 -6.27
N GLN A 105 -18.04 -0.10 -6.14
CA GLN A 105 -18.51 -0.74 -4.92
C GLN A 105 -17.53 -0.51 -3.76
N LYS A 106 -18.08 -0.31 -2.58
CA LYS A 106 -17.35 -0.09 -1.32
C LYS A 106 -17.34 -1.36 -0.48
N CYS A 107 -16.29 -1.55 0.30
CA CYS A 107 -16.21 -2.66 1.24
C CYS A 107 -16.87 -2.25 2.56
N CYS A 108 -18.10 -2.73 2.75
CA CYS A 108 -18.97 -2.27 3.83
C CYS A 108 -19.23 -3.38 4.84
N SER A 109 -19.34 -3.00 6.11
CA SER A 109 -19.78 -3.92 7.15
C SER A 109 -21.22 -4.35 6.89
N ASN A 110 -21.47 -5.65 6.95
CA ASN A 110 -22.83 -6.21 6.90
C ASN A 110 -23.39 -6.48 8.30
N GLY A 111 -22.82 -5.88 9.35
CA GLY A 111 -23.19 -6.10 10.75
C GLY A 111 -22.46 -7.27 11.43
N CYS A 112 -21.69 -8.08 10.70
CA CYS A 112 -20.73 -9.02 11.30
C CYS A 112 -19.38 -9.03 10.56
N GLY A 113 -19.38 -9.30 9.26
CA GLY A 113 -18.19 -9.24 8.40
C GLY A 113 -18.26 -8.09 7.41
N HIS A 114 -17.51 -8.20 6.31
CA HIS A 114 -17.47 -7.21 5.24
C HIS A 114 -17.83 -7.78 3.87
N GLN A 115 -18.56 -6.99 3.08
CA GLN A 115 -18.88 -7.34 1.71
C GLN A 115 -18.92 -6.10 0.80
N CYS A 116 -18.69 -6.32 -0.49
CA CYS A 116 -18.80 -5.27 -1.49
C CYS A 116 -20.26 -4.87 -1.68
N MET A 117 -20.55 -3.59 -1.50
CA MET A 117 -21.90 -3.00 -1.65
C MET A 117 -21.84 -1.76 -2.53
N ALA A 118 -22.95 -1.45 -3.21
CA ALA A 118 -23.07 -0.18 -3.92
C ALA A 118 -22.97 0.99 -2.92
N PRO A 119 -22.24 2.07 -3.25
CA PRO A 119 -22.15 3.25 -2.39
C PRO A 119 -23.46 4.03 -2.39
N CYS A 120 -23.80 4.63 -1.26
CA CYS A 120 -24.82 5.69 -1.23
C CYS A 120 -24.20 6.99 -1.75
N THR A 121 -24.77 7.53 -2.82
CA THR A 121 -24.38 8.82 -3.42
C THR A 121 -25.54 9.81 -3.32
N GLY A 122 -25.23 11.06 -2.97
CA GLY A 122 -26.20 12.10 -2.61
C GLY A 122 -27.52 12.09 -3.41
N GLY A 123 -28.62 11.96 -2.67
CA GLY A 123 -29.99 12.04 -3.19
C GLY A 123 -30.77 10.73 -3.16
N MET A 124 -30.11 9.57 -3.19
CA MET A 124 -30.75 8.27 -3.04
C MET A 124 -30.47 7.74 -1.64
N LEU A 125 -31.52 7.58 -0.83
CA LEU A 125 -31.47 6.99 0.51
C LEU A 125 -30.68 5.67 0.49
N CYS A 126 -29.71 5.55 1.41
CA CYS A 126 -29.54 4.27 2.11
C CYS A 126 -30.79 4.08 2.99
#